data_AF-A0AAV4ZLU3-F1
#
_entry.id   AF-A0AAV4ZLU3-F1
#
_cell.length_a   1.000
_cell.length_b   1.000
_cell.length_c   1.000
_cell.angle_alpha   90.00
_cell.angle_beta   90.00
_cell.angle_gamma   90.00
#
_symmetry.space_group_name_H-M   'P 1'
#
loop_
_entity.id
_entity.type
_entity.pdbx_description
1 polymer ?
#
loop_
_entity_poly.entity_id
_entity_poly.type
_entity_poly.pdbx_seq_one_letter_code
_entity_poly.pdbx_strand_id
1 'polypeptide(L)'
;MPVRAFRYRRLVDALAAIPEQPLDSLADHLARAAEEGRRRARSFPGRIGRDALPFAVLEAFDADVRGHLERDGRIEDERDRVLIAAVKLAETPPEEGDAAVEQARAGLIDALDFLEQAVLRLGIVNRRAAKAGLGTAGGPVAEPGGP
;
A
#
# COMPACT_ATOMS: atom_id res chain seq x y z
N MET A 1 6.95 -53.66 26.74
CA MET A 1 5.99 -52.57 26.43
C MET A 1 6.53 -51.24 26.94
N PRO A 2 7.00 -50.33 26.06
CA PRO A 2 7.00 -48.91 26.36
C PRO A 2 6.39 -48.12 25.18
N VAL A 3 5.17 -47.59 25.35
CA VAL A 3 4.46 -46.76 24.35
C VAL A 3 4.19 -45.39 24.95
N ARG A 4 5.22 -44.62 25.30
CA ARG A 4 5.02 -43.24 25.81
C ARG A 4 6.07 -42.21 25.40
N ALA A 5 7.07 -42.54 24.57
CA ALA A 5 8.09 -41.56 24.15
C ALA A 5 7.81 -40.90 22.79
N PHE A 6 6.91 -41.45 21.96
CA PHE A 6 6.75 -41.01 20.56
C PHE A 6 5.88 -39.77 20.37
N ARG A 7 5.10 -39.37 21.38
CA ARG A 7 4.06 -38.33 21.20
C ARG A 7 4.56 -36.91 21.48
N TYR A 8 5.66 -36.73 22.21
CA TYR A 8 6.19 -35.40 22.53
C TYR A 8 7.00 -34.79 21.39
N ARG A 9 7.77 -35.60 20.65
CA ARG A 9 8.64 -35.08 19.57
C ARG A 9 7.85 -34.50 18.39
N ARG A 10 6.72 -35.13 18.05
CA ARG A 10 5.84 -34.68 16.96
C ARG A 10 5.10 -33.38 17.25
N LEU A 11 4.93 -33.01 18.54
CA LEU A 11 4.33 -31.74 18.95
C LEU A 11 5.35 -30.59 18.90
N VAL A 12 6.61 -30.87 19.21
CA VAL A 12 7.70 -29.89 19.09
C VAL A 12 8.00 -29.59 17.62
N ASP A 13 8.01 -30.62 16.77
CA ASP A 13 8.22 -30.45 15.32
C ASP A 13 7.03 -29.75 14.63
N ALA A 14 5.80 -29.89 15.16
CA ALA A 14 4.61 -29.21 14.65
C ALA A 14 4.50 -27.74 15.10
N LEU A 15 5.10 -27.37 16.25
CA LEU A 15 5.21 -25.98 16.69
C LEU A 15 6.33 -25.22 15.95
N ALA A 16 7.37 -25.93 15.49
CA ALA A 16 8.44 -25.37 14.66
C ALA A 16 8.03 -25.14 13.18
N ALA A 17 6.80 -25.52 12.81
CA ALA A 17 6.24 -25.37 11.46
C ALA A 17 5.03 -24.41 11.43
N ILE A 18 4.89 -23.55 12.43
CA ILE A 18 4.13 -22.31 12.21
C ILE A 18 5.07 -21.48 11.34
N PRO A 19 4.77 -21.21 10.05
CA PRO A 19 5.51 -20.19 9.35
C PRO A 19 5.43 -18.95 10.23
N GLU A 20 6.57 -18.44 10.70
CA GLU A 20 6.69 -17.06 11.14
C GLU A 20 6.02 -16.27 10.03
N GLN A 21 4.76 -15.87 10.23
CA GLN A 21 4.10 -14.96 9.33
C GLN A 21 5.04 -13.76 9.37
N PRO A 22 5.69 -13.39 8.25
CA PRO A 22 6.54 -12.21 8.27
C PRO A 22 5.68 -11.11 8.85
N LEU A 23 6.13 -10.51 9.95
CA LEU A 23 5.38 -9.44 10.62
C LEU A 23 5.08 -8.40 9.55
N ASP A 24 3.80 -8.30 9.15
CA ASP A 24 3.37 -7.41 8.06
C ASP A 24 3.80 -5.99 8.43
N SER A 25 4.84 -5.49 7.77
CA SER A 25 5.40 -4.18 8.07
C SER A 25 4.56 -3.07 7.47
N LEU A 26 4.76 -1.83 7.91
CA LEU A 26 4.11 -0.69 7.25
C LEU A 26 4.51 -0.57 5.77
N ALA A 27 5.72 -1.03 5.40
CA ALA A 27 6.15 -1.10 4.01
C ALA A 27 5.37 -2.16 3.20
N ASP A 28 5.03 -3.31 3.80
CA ASP A 28 4.21 -4.33 3.14
C ASP A 28 2.77 -3.84 2.91
N HIS A 29 2.22 -3.13 3.90
CA HIS A 29 0.92 -2.45 3.77
C HIS A 29 0.94 -1.41 2.65
N LEU A 30 2.01 -0.62 2.57
CA LEU A 30 2.19 0.36 1.50
C LEU A 30 2.25 -0.31 0.13
N ALA A 31 3.06 -1.35 -0.03
CA ALA A 31 3.20 -2.07 -1.31
C ALA A 31 1.85 -2.65 -1.77
N ARG A 32 1.08 -3.23 -0.84
CA ARG A 32 -0.27 -3.75 -1.11
C ARG A 32 -1.24 -2.63 -1.51
N ALA A 33 -1.23 -1.51 -0.80
CA ALA A 33 -2.08 -0.35 -1.11
C ALA A 33 -1.72 0.29 -2.46
N ALA A 34 -0.44 0.37 -2.80
CA ALA A 34 0.03 0.90 -4.08
C ALA A 34 -0.40 0.00 -5.24
N GLU A 35 -0.27 -1.33 -5.11
CA GLU A 35 -0.77 -2.26 -6.14
C GLU A 35 -2.30 -2.19 -6.28
N GLU A 36 -3.04 -2.06 -5.19
CA GLU A 36 -4.50 -1.84 -5.23
C GLU A 36 -4.85 -0.59 -6.05
N GLY A 37 -4.19 0.54 -5.77
CA GLY A 37 -4.36 1.79 -6.51
C GLY A 37 -4.05 1.63 -7.99
N ARG A 38 -2.92 0.99 -8.33
CA ARG A 38 -2.52 0.69 -9.71
C ARG A 38 -3.54 -0.21 -10.41
N ARG A 39 -4.05 -1.24 -9.73
CA ARG A 39 -5.09 -2.13 -10.28
C ARG A 39 -6.37 -1.36 -10.60
N ARG A 40 -6.81 -0.47 -9.70
CA ARG A 40 -7.97 0.40 -9.93
C ARG A 40 -7.75 1.34 -11.10
N ALA A 41 -6.58 1.97 -11.19
CA ALA A 41 -6.21 2.82 -12.31
C ALA A 41 -6.23 2.08 -13.66
N ARG A 42 -5.66 0.86 -13.72
CA ARG A 42 -5.66 0.02 -14.93
C ARG A 42 -7.04 -0.45 -15.34
N SER A 43 -7.89 -0.78 -14.36
CA SER A 43 -9.23 -1.33 -14.61
C SER A 43 -10.26 -0.25 -14.93
N PHE A 44 -9.93 1.03 -14.73
CA PHE A 44 -10.87 2.11 -14.96
C PHE A 44 -11.17 2.28 -16.46
N PRO A 45 -12.44 2.23 -16.89
CA PRO A 45 -12.80 2.22 -18.31
C PRO A 45 -12.69 3.60 -18.98
N GLY A 46 -12.31 4.66 -18.25
CA GLY A 46 -12.05 5.99 -18.82
C GLY A 46 -13.30 6.77 -19.24
N ARG A 47 -14.52 6.26 -18.97
CA ARG A 47 -15.75 6.78 -19.59
C ARG A 47 -16.95 6.92 -18.65
N ILE A 48 -16.86 6.51 -17.38
CA ILE A 48 -18.00 6.56 -16.44
C ILE A 48 -17.53 6.90 -15.01
N GLY A 49 -18.11 7.97 -14.45
CA GLY A 49 -18.18 8.24 -13.00
C GLY A 49 -17.02 9.05 -12.42
N ARG A 50 -17.15 10.38 -12.48
CA ARG A 50 -16.30 11.37 -11.77
C ARG A 50 -16.12 11.03 -10.29
N ASP A 51 -17.15 10.47 -9.67
CA ASP A 51 -17.21 10.18 -8.24
C ASP A 51 -16.55 8.85 -7.85
N ALA A 52 -16.24 7.97 -8.82
CA ALA A 52 -15.85 6.60 -8.52
C ALA A 52 -14.33 6.42 -8.37
N LEU A 53 -13.52 7.18 -9.11
CA LEU A 53 -12.08 6.89 -9.20
C LEU A 53 -11.20 7.65 -8.19
N PRO A 54 -11.34 8.99 -8.01
CA PRO A 54 -10.34 9.76 -7.27
C PRO A 54 -10.10 9.27 -5.85
N PHE A 55 -11.17 8.99 -5.11
CA PHE A 55 -11.05 8.47 -3.74
C PHE A 55 -10.77 6.96 -3.72
N ALA A 56 -11.24 6.21 -4.72
CA ALA A 56 -11.03 4.78 -4.76
C ALA A 56 -9.54 4.42 -4.93
N VAL A 57 -8.77 5.13 -5.77
CA VAL A 57 -7.35 4.77 -5.96
C VAL A 57 -6.49 4.94 -4.70
N LEU A 58 -6.95 5.73 -3.73
CA LEU A 58 -6.27 5.96 -2.45
C LEU A 58 -6.96 5.30 -1.25
N GLU A 59 -8.06 4.58 -1.43
CA GLU A 59 -8.84 4.03 -0.32
C GLU A 59 -8.01 3.11 0.58
N ALA A 60 -7.27 2.16 -0.01
CA ALA A 60 -6.39 1.26 0.74
C ALA A 60 -5.24 2.03 1.41
N PHE A 61 -4.70 3.05 0.75
CA PHE A 61 -3.64 3.88 1.32
C PHE A 61 -4.14 4.67 2.54
N ASP A 62 -5.30 5.32 2.43
CA ASP A 62 -5.89 6.12 3.50
C ASP A 62 -6.30 5.25 4.70
N ALA A 63 -6.78 4.03 4.45
CA ALA A 63 -7.16 3.08 5.49
C ALA A 63 -5.96 2.44 6.21
N ASP A 64 -4.97 1.97 5.44
CA ASP A 64 -3.94 1.05 5.97
C ASP A 64 -2.57 1.70 6.17
N VAL A 65 -2.33 2.91 5.63
CA VAL A 65 -1.01 3.55 5.65
C VAL A 65 -1.05 4.94 6.27
N ARG A 66 -1.92 5.84 5.79
CA ARG A 66 -1.88 7.26 6.15
C ARG A 66 -1.96 7.51 7.66
N GLY A 67 -2.84 6.78 8.36
CA GLY A 67 -3.00 6.88 9.82
C GLY A 67 -1.85 6.30 10.65
N HIS A 68 -0.88 5.65 10.00
CA HIS A 68 0.25 4.97 10.60
C HIS A 68 1.58 5.73 10.42
N LEU A 69 1.57 6.81 9.66
CA LEU A 69 2.70 7.71 9.48
C LEU A 69 2.65 8.88 10.47
N GLU A 70 3.82 9.41 10.82
CA GLU A 70 3.92 10.79 11.32
C GLU A 70 3.57 11.77 10.19
N ARG A 71 3.04 12.93 10.57
CA ARG A 71 2.54 13.89 9.58
C ARG A 71 3.70 14.55 8.83
N ASP A 72 3.77 14.36 7.52
CA ASP A 72 4.74 15.00 6.62
C ASP A 72 3.99 15.66 5.44
N GLY A 73 4.14 16.98 5.29
CA GLY A 73 3.46 17.74 4.24
C GLY A 73 3.84 17.28 2.82
N ARG A 74 5.05 16.79 2.61
CA ARG A 74 5.51 16.34 1.29
C ARG A 74 4.83 15.04 0.85
N ILE A 75 4.46 14.18 1.81
CA ILE A 75 3.68 12.97 1.51
C ILE A 75 2.24 13.35 1.17
N GLU A 76 1.68 14.33 1.89
CA GLU A 76 0.34 14.85 1.58
C GLU A 76 0.30 15.54 0.20
N ASP A 77 1.35 16.26 -0.19
CA ASP A 77 1.47 16.86 -1.53
C ASP A 77 1.45 15.79 -2.65
N GLU A 78 2.13 14.65 -2.44
CA GLU A 78 2.12 13.53 -3.40
C GLU A 78 0.76 12.82 -3.41
N ARG A 79 0.09 12.72 -2.26
CA ARG A 79 -1.30 12.23 -2.18
C ARG A 79 -2.24 13.12 -2.98
N ASP A 80 -2.09 14.44 -2.90
CA ASP A 80 -2.88 15.39 -3.68
C ASP A 80 -2.56 15.29 -5.18
N ARG A 81 -1.31 15.03 -5.55
CA ARG A 81 -0.93 14.74 -6.96
C ARG A 81 -1.67 13.51 -7.51
N VAL A 82 -1.80 12.43 -6.72
CA VAL A 82 -2.59 11.25 -7.11
C VAL A 82 -4.06 11.62 -7.32
N LEU A 83 -4.66 12.40 -6.41
CA LEU A 83 -6.04 12.85 -6.55
C LEU A 83 -6.25 13.65 -7.83
N ILE A 84 -5.36 14.60 -8.13
CA ILE A 84 -5.41 15.40 -9.36
C ILE A 84 -5.28 14.51 -10.61
N ALA A 85 -4.35 13.56 -10.62
CA ALA A 85 -4.17 12.65 -11.75
C ALA A 85 -5.38 11.73 -11.96
N ALA A 86 -6.00 11.27 -10.88
CA ALA A 86 -7.20 10.44 -10.93
C ALA A 86 -8.41 11.22 -11.46
N VAL A 87 -8.57 12.48 -11.03
CA VAL A 87 -9.57 13.39 -11.60
C VAL A 87 -9.32 13.60 -13.08
N LYS A 88 -8.07 13.86 -13.49
CA LYS A 88 -7.72 14.03 -14.90
C LYS A 88 -8.13 12.83 -15.76
N LEU A 89 -7.85 11.60 -15.29
CA LEU A 89 -8.29 10.38 -15.98
C LEU A 89 -9.82 10.23 -16.00
N ALA A 90 -10.49 10.50 -14.89
CA ALA A 90 -11.95 10.38 -14.78
C ALA A 90 -12.69 11.42 -15.65
N GLU A 91 -12.06 12.57 -15.91
CA GLU A 91 -12.62 13.67 -16.69
C GLU A 91 -12.15 13.70 -18.13
N THR A 92 -11.25 12.78 -18.55
CA THR A 92 -10.77 12.74 -19.94
C THR A 92 -11.96 12.49 -20.88
N PRO A 93 -12.30 13.44 -21.78
CA PRO A 93 -13.42 13.28 -22.68
C PRO A 93 -13.23 12.09 -23.62
N PRO A 94 -14.30 11.31 -23.91
CA PRO A 94 -14.21 10.20 -24.84
C PRO A 94 -13.88 10.65 -26.27
N GLU A 95 -14.15 11.91 -26.62
CA GLU A 95 -13.81 12.49 -27.93
C GLU A 95 -12.31 12.72 -28.14
N GLU A 96 -11.52 12.84 -27.07
CA GLU A 96 -10.04 12.96 -27.16
C GLU A 96 -9.38 11.64 -27.63
N GLY A 97 -10.15 10.55 -27.65
CA GLY A 97 -9.73 9.25 -28.15
C GLY A 97 -8.93 8.42 -27.14
N ASP A 98 -8.73 7.15 -27.49
CA ASP A 98 -8.13 6.17 -26.56
C ASP A 98 -6.70 6.53 -26.15
N ALA A 99 -5.94 7.23 -27.01
CA ALA A 99 -4.59 7.67 -26.70
C ALA A 99 -4.53 8.66 -25.52
N ALA A 100 -5.51 9.57 -25.42
CA ALA A 100 -5.59 10.54 -24.31
C ALA A 100 -5.92 9.85 -22.98
N VAL A 101 -6.85 8.88 -23.02
CA VAL A 101 -7.21 8.06 -21.85
C VAL A 101 -6.00 7.26 -21.37
N GLU A 102 -5.25 6.62 -22.29
CA GLU A 102 -4.07 5.86 -21.91
C GLU A 102 -2.93 6.75 -21.38
N GLN A 103 -2.77 7.96 -21.92
CA GLN A 103 -1.82 8.93 -21.37
C GLN A 103 -2.22 9.39 -19.95
N ALA A 104 -3.50 9.68 -19.72
CA ALA A 104 -4.00 10.07 -18.40
C ALA A 104 -3.86 8.91 -17.39
N ARG A 105 -4.08 7.66 -17.85
CA ARG A 105 -3.86 6.46 -17.05
C ARG A 105 -2.40 6.27 -16.66
N ALA A 106 -1.48 6.42 -17.60
CA ALA A 106 -0.04 6.37 -17.33
C ALA A 106 0.36 7.41 -16.28
N GLY A 107 -0.11 8.67 -16.43
CA GLY A 107 0.18 9.73 -15.46
C GLY A 107 -0.36 9.47 -14.05
N LEU A 108 -1.50 8.77 -13.92
CA LEU A 108 -2.02 8.34 -12.61
C LEU A 108 -1.16 7.22 -11.99
N ILE A 109 -0.71 6.26 -12.79
CA ILE A 109 0.19 5.20 -12.32
C ILE A 109 1.50 5.81 -11.84
N ASP A 110 2.09 6.73 -12.60
CA ASP A 110 3.32 7.43 -12.18
C ASP A 110 3.11 8.18 -10.86
N ALA A 111 1.98 8.85 -10.68
CA ALA A 111 1.67 9.55 -9.43
C ALA A 111 1.58 8.59 -8.23
N LEU A 112 0.98 7.40 -8.41
CA LEU A 112 0.92 6.36 -7.38
C LEU A 112 2.32 5.85 -7.01
N ASP A 113 3.17 5.63 -8.02
CA ASP A 113 4.55 5.18 -7.82
C ASP A 113 5.38 6.26 -7.10
N PHE A 114 5.18 7.53 -7.41
CA PHE A 114 5.83 8.64 -6.70
C PHE A 114 5.37 8.75 -5.25
N LEU A 115 4.08 8.55 -4.96
CA LEU A 115 3.57 8.52 -3.59
C LEU A 115 4.20 7.35 -2.80
N GLU A 116 4.25 6.15 -3.37
CA GLU A 116 4.89 4.98 -2.77
C GLU A 116 6.36 5.28 -2.44
N GLN A 117 7.12 5.81 -3.40
CA GLN A 117 8.53 6.20 -3.18
C GLN A 117 8.70 7.31 -2.15
N ALA A 118 7.79 8.29 -2.12
CA ALA A 118 7.83 9.37 -1.13
C ALA A 118 7.63 8.83 0.28
N VAL A 119 6.70 7.90 0.47
CA VAL A 119 6.46 7.27 1.78
C VAL A 119 7.65 6.40 2.20
N LEU A 120 8.24 5.61 1.30
CA LEU A 120 9.42 4.82 1.62
C LEU A 120 10.62 5.69 2.04
N ARG A 121 10.80 6.84 1.37
CA ARG A 121 11.94 7.72 1.60
C ARG A 121 11.77 8.65 2.81
N LEU A 122 10.55 9.11 3.05
CA LEU A 122 10.25 10.19 4.00
C LEU A 122 9.39 9.73 5.18
N GLY A 123 8.66 8.63 5.03
CA GLY A 123 7.71 8.15 6.01
C GLY A 123 8.40 7.74 7.29
N ILE A 124 7.84 8.19 8.40
CA ILE A 124 8.24 7.82 9.76
C ILE A 124 7.06 7.12 10.43
N VAL A 125 7.31 5.97 11.04
CA VAL A 125 6.30 5.16 11.73
C VAL A 125 5.87 5.88 13.00
N ASN A 126 4.56 6.09 13.17
CA ASN A 126 4.04 6.74 14.37
C ASN A 126 3.81 5.75 15.52
N ARG A 127 3.46 6.26 16.71
CA ARG A 127 3.20 5.42 17.89
C ARG A 127 2.05 4.43 17.71
N ARG A 128 1.02 4.79 16.92
CA ARG A 128 -0.12 3.91 16.65
C ARG A 128 0.30 2.71 15.81
N ALA A 129 1.12 2.94 14.78
CA ALA A 129 1.70 1.90 13.94
C ALA A 129 2.62 0.96 14.72
N ALA A 130 3.49 1.52 15.57
CA ALA A 130 4.35 0.70 16.42
C ALA A 130 3.57 -0.16 17.41
N LYS A 131 2.49 0.38 18.00
CA LYS A 131 1.58 -0.40 18.86
C LYS A 131 0.87 -1.53 18.09
N ALA A 132 0.64 -1.35 16.79
CA ALA A 132 0.08 -2.36 15.91
C ALA A 132 1.13 -3.36 15.38
N GLY A 133 2.41 -3.20 15.74
CA GLY A 133 3.48 -4.09 15.30
C GLY A 133 4.02 -3.81 13.90
N LEU A 134 3.67 -2.66 13.29
CA LEU A 134 4.01 -2.33 11.90
C LEU A 134 5.40 -1.68 11.73
N GLY A 135 6.23 -1.69 12.78
CA GLY A 135 7.56 -1.08 12.80
C GLY A 135 7.89 -0.37 14.11
N THR A 136 9.01 0.36 14.15
CA THR A 136 9.47 1.08 15.34
C THR A 136 8.98 2.52 15.35
N ALA A 137 8.38 2.99 16.45
CA ALA A 137 7.94 4.39 16.53
C ALA A 137 9.12 5.36 16.37
N GLY A 138 8.99 6.34 15.47
CA GLY A 138 10.07 7.26 15.10
C GLY A 138 11.10 6.68 14.13
N GLY A 139 10.97 5.39 13.78
CA GLY A 139 11.79 4.72 12.77
C GLY A 139 11.28 4.98 11.34
N PRO A 140 12.14 4.82 10.32
CA PRO A 140 11.74 4.96 8.93
C PRO A 140 10.80 3.83 8.49
N VAL A 141 9.90 4.10 7.55
CA VAL A 141 9.01 3.08 6.95
C VAL A 141 9.83 2.03 6.20
N ALA A 142 10.86 2.47 5.46
CA ALA A 142 11.78 1.59 4.75
C ALA A 142 12.78 0.88 5.69
N GLU A 143 12.47 0.72 6.98
CA GLU A 143 13.31 -0.08 7.87
C GLU A 143 13.65 -1.40 7.16
N PRO A 144 14.95 -1.74 7.04
CA PRO A 144 15.34 -2.95 6.38
C PRO A 144 14.70 -4.09 7.17
N GLY A 145 13.82 -4.86 6.51
CA GLY A 145 13.53 -6.21 6.98
C GLY A 145 14.87 -6.85 7.29
N GLY A 146 15.13 -7.09 8.57
CA GLY A 146 16.36 -7.73 9.01
C GLY A 146 16.51 -9.06 8.27
N PRO A 147 17.75 -9.48 7.95
CA PRO A 147 18.01 -10.76 7.30
C PRO A 147 17.45 -11.95 8.09
#